data_AF-M0E602-F1
#
_entry.id   AF-M0E602-F1
#
_cell.length_a   1.000
_cell.length_b   1.000
_cell.length_c   1.000
_cell.angle_alpha   90.00
_cell.angle_beta   90.00
_cell.angle_gamma   90.00
#
_symmetry.space_group_name_H-M   'P 1'
#
loop_
_entity.id
_entity.type
_entity.pdbx_description
1 polymer ?
#
loop_
_entity_poly.entity_id
_entity_poly.type
_entity_poly.pdbx_seq_one_letter_code
_entity_poly.pdbx_strand_id
1 'polypeptide(L)' 'MIDDILESIFELLLELVPNAVWKVLLSVVGIVVTVVGATKITESTRIGAALIVIGIFLFVGSIVSLYR' A
#
# COMPACT_ATOMS: atom_id res chain seq x y z
N MET A 1 0.38 24.59 2.53
CA MET A 1 1.16 24.71 3.78
C MET A 1 1.36 23.36 4.47
N ILE A 2 0.30 22.60 4.80
CA ILE A 2 0.50 21.24 5.35
C ILE A 2 0.91 20.24 4.27
N ASP A 3 0.41 20.43 3.04
CA ASP A 3 0.80 19.63 1.88
C ASP A 3 2.29 19.80 1.55
N ASP A 4 2.83 21.03 1.61
CA ASP A 4 4.26 21.29 1.38
C ASP A 4 5.17 20.64 2.46
N ILE A 5 4.69 20.62 3.71
CA ILE A 5 5.40 19.97 4.83
C ILE A 5 5.37 18.45 4.67
N LEU A 6 4.22 17.88 4.31
CA LEU A 6 4.08 16.44 4.06
C LEU A 6 4.92 16.01 2.86
N GLU A 7 4.95 16.80 1.79
CA GLU A 7 5.76 16.57 0.60
C GLU A 7 7.25 16.56 0.95
N SER A 8 7.71 17.55 1.72
CA SER A 8 9.12 17.61 2.19
C SER A 8 9.49 16.40 3.06
N ILE A 9 8.58 15.95 3.94
CA ILE A 9 8.78 14.75 4.77
C ILE A 9 8.85 13.50 3.89
N PHE A 10 7.98 13.39 2.89
CA PHE A 10 7.94 12.25 1.99
C PHE A 10 9.19 12.17 1.12
N GLU A 11 9.69 13.32 0.64
CA GLU A 11 10.93 13.42 -0.14
C GLU A 11 12.15 12.97 0.69
N LEU A 12 12.26 13.48 1.93
CA LEU A 12 13.31 13.06 2.87
C LEU A 12 13.24 11.56 3.20
N LEU A 13 12.04 11.02 3.42
CA LEU A 13 11.85 9.59 3.67
C LEU A 13 12.21 8.76 2.44
N LEU A 14 11.86 9.21 1.23
CA LEU A 14 12.20 8.52 -0.01
C LEU A 14 13.71 8.52 -0.27
N GLU A 15 14.41 9.60 0.06
CA GLU A 15 15.87 9.70 -0.07
C GLU A 15 16.61 8.85 0.97
N LEU A 16 16.10 8.77 2.19
CA LEU A 16 16.76 8.08 3.29
C LEU A 16 16.50 6.57 3.32
N VAL A 17 15.31 6.13 2.89
CA VAL A 17 14.86 4.75 3.07
C VAL A 17 15.19 3.91 1.83
N PRO A 18 15.95 2.80 1.99
CA PRO A 18 16.28 1.93 0.87
C PRO A 18 15.02 1.45 0.13
N ASN A 19 15.07 1.42 -1.20
CA ASN A 19 13.93 1.03 -2.05
C ASN A 19 13.32 -0.34 -1.63
N ALA A 20 14.14 -1.27 -1.14
CA ALA A 20 13.67 -2.55 -0.61
C ALA A 20 12.68 -2.39 0.57
N VAL A 21 12.91 -1.42 1.46
CA VAL A 21 12.03 -1.14 2.60
C VAL A 21 10.69 -0.60 2.12
N TRP A 22 10.68 0.28 1.11
CA TRP A 22 9.43 0.75 0.49
C TRP A 22 8.62 -0.38 -0.13
N LYS A 23 9.27 -1.32 -0.81
CA LYS A 23 8.62 -2.52 -1.37
C LYS A 23 8.01 -3.38 -0.26
N VAL A 24 8.72 -3.61 0.84
CA VAL A 24 8.19 -4.34 2.00
C VAL A 24 7.02 -3.59 2.65
N LEU A 25 7.12 -2.27 2.79
CA LEU A 25 6.04 -1.45 3.35
C LEU A 25 4.77 -1.53 2.49
N LEU A 26 4.92 -1.42 1.17
CA LEU A 26 3.82 -1.58 0.21
C LEU A 26 3.19 -2.98 0.28
N SER A 27 4.00 -4.01 0.51
CA SER A 27 3.52 -5.37 0.73
C SER A 27 2.64 -5.47 1.98
N VAL A 28 3.11 -4.94 3.11
CA VAL A 28 2.35 -4.91 4.36
C VAL A 28 1.04 -4.13 4.20
N VAL A 29 1.09 -2.94 3.56
CA VAL A 29 -0.10 -2.14 3.28
C VAL A 29 -1.08 -2.92 2.39
N GLY A 30 -0.60 -3.61 1.35
CA GLY A 30 -1.42 -4.45 0.49
C GLY A 30 -2.17 -5.55 1.26
N ILE A 31 -1.49 -6.22 2.21
CA ILE A 31 -2.12 -7.22 3.09
C ILE A 31 -3.22 -6.57 3.94
N VAL A 32 -2.92 -5.45 4.61
CA VAL A 32 -3.89 -4.75 5.47
C VAL A 32 -5.11 -4.32 4.67
N VAL A 33 -4.93 -3.71 3.50
CA VAL A 33 -6.01 -3.28 2.62
C VAL A 33 -6.86 -4.47 2.15
N THR A 34 -6.24 -5.61 1.87
CA THR A 34 -6.95 -6.84 1.51
C THR A 34 -7.83 -7.34 2.66
N VAL A 35 -7.29 -7.36 3.88
CA VAL A 35 -8.03 -7.77 5.08
C VAL A 35 -9.20 -6.81 5.36
N VAL A 36 -8.97 -5.50 5.25
CA VAL A 36 -10.03 -4.49 5.39
C VAL A 36 -11.10 -4.66 4.31
N GLY A 37 -10.70 -4.96 3.08
CA GLY A 37 -11.65 -5.27 2.01
C GLY A 37 -12.50 -6.52 2.32
N ALA A 38 -11.88 -7.56 2.86
CA ALA A 38 -12.57 -8.78 3.27
C ALA A 38 -13.59 -8.52 4.39
N THR A 39 -13.27 -7.68 5.39
CA THR A 39 -14.24 -7.34 6.44
C THR A 39 -15.40 -6.51 5.91
N LYS A 40 -15.16 -5.67 4.89
CA LYS A 40 -16.21 -4.83 4.26
C LYS A 40 -17.06 -5.53 3.21
N ILE A 41 -16.77 -6.79 2.87
CA ILE A 41 -17.54 -7.50 1.83
C ILE A 41 -19.00 -7.76 2.24
N THR A 42 -19.25 -7.84 3.56
CA THR A 42 -20.58 -8.07 4.16
C THR A 42 -21.43 -6.80 4.22
N GLU A 43 -20.80 -5.64 4.44
CA GLU A 43 -21.47 -4.33 4.44
C GLU A 43 -21.68 -3.80 3.01
N SER A 44 -20.67 -3.94 2.15
CA SER A 44 -20.73 -3.50 0.76
C SER A 44 -19.79 -4.33 -0.10
N THR A 45 -20.36 -5.30 -0.82
CA THR A 45 -19.61 -6.22 -1.68
C THR A 45 -18.77 -5.48 -2.72
N ARG A 46 -19.27 -4.37 -3.29
CA ARG A 46 -18.54 -3.59 -4.30
C ARG A 46 -17.29 -2.92 -3.71
N ILE A 47 -17.41 -2.30 -2.53
CA ILE A 47 -16.28 -1.63 -1.87
C ILE A 47 -15.30 -2.67 -1.34
N GLY A 48 -15.79 -3.72 -0.68
CA GLY A 48 -14.95 -4.82 -0.18
C GLY A 48 -14.15 -5.49 -1.29
N ALA A 49 -14.80 -5.83 -2.42
CA ALA A 49 -14.12 -6.42 -3.57
C ALA A 49 -13.08 -5.46 -4.19
N ALA A 50 -13.39 -4.17 -4.32
CA ALA A 50 -12.43 -3.20 -4.83
C ALA A 50 -11.18 -3.10 -3.95
N LEU A 51 -11.36 -3.04 -2.62
CA LEU A 51 -10.26 -3.01 -1.66
C LEU A 51 -9.43 -4.30 -1.73
N ILE A 52 -10.05 -5.47 -1.85
CA ILE A 52 -9.34 -6.74 -2.02
C ILE A 52 -8.47 -6.72 -3.29
N VAL A 53 -9.01 -6.29 -4.42
CA VAL A 53 -8.26 -6.23 -5.69
C VAL A 53 -7.09 -5.26 -5.58
N ILE A 54 -7.31 -4.07 -5.02
CA ILE A 54 -6.24 -3.07 -4.80
C ILE A 54 -5.16 -3.63 -3.86
N GLY A 55 -5.56 -4.23 -2.74
CA GLY A 55 -4.65 -4.79 -1.76
C GLY A 55 -3.78 -5.92 -2.34
N ILE A 56 -4.39 -6.83 -3.11
CA ILE A 56 -3.67 -7.90 -3.80
C ILE A 56 -2.71 -7.31 -4.84
N PHE A 57 -3.14 -6.31 -5.61
CA PHE A 57 -2.29 -5.68 -6.61
C PHE A 57 -1.05 -5.03 -5.98
N LEU A 58 -1.23 -4.32 -4.85
CA LEU A 58 -0.12 -3.74 -4.09
C LEU A 58 0.82 -4.81 -3.52
N PHE A 59 0.27 -5.88 -2.96
CA PHE A 59 1.05 -6.98 -2.41
C PHE A 59 1.86 -7.72 -3.48
N VAL A 60 1.20 -8.16 -4.56
CA VAL A 60 1.87 -8.89 -5.65
C VAL A 60 2.84 -7.97 -6.39
N GLY A 61 2.44 -6.74 -6.70
CA GLY A 61 3.29 -5.77 -7.39
C GLY A 61 4.54 -5.44 -6.59
N SER A 62 4.43 -5.27 -5.28
CA SER A 62 5.59 -5.03 -4.41
C SER A 62 6.51 -6.23 -4.29
N ILE A 63 5.98 -7.45 -4.22
CA ILE A 63 6.78 -8.69 -4.23
C ILE A 63 7.52 -8.86 -5.56
N VAL A 64 6.82 -8.74 -6.69
CA VAL A 64 7.44 -8.85 -8.03
C VAL A 64 8.52 -7.79 -8.20
N SER A 65 8.24 -6.57 -7.74
CA SER A 65 9.23 -5.50 -7.72
C SER A 65 10.43 -5.86 -6.85
N LEU A 66 10.25 -6.53 -5.70
CA LEU A 66 11.35 -6.89 -4.80
C LEU A 66 12.30 -7.92 -5.40
N TYR A 67 11.79 -8.83 -6.23
CA TYR A 67 12.59 -9.83 -6.94
C TYR A 67 13.37 -9.28 -8.15
N ARG A 68 13.06 -8.05 -8.60
CA ARG A 68 13.70 -7.40 -9.74
C ARG A 68 14.59 -6.24 -9.30
#